data_AF-A0A3B1IPT4-F1
#
_entry.id   AF-A0A3B1IPT4-F1
#
_cell.length_a   1.000
_cell.length_b   1.000
_cell.length_c   1.000
_cell.angle_alpha   90.00
_cell.angle_beta   90.00
_cell.angle_gamma   90.00
#
_symmetry.space_group_name_H-M   'P 1'
#
loop_
_entity.id
_entity.type
_entity.pdbx_description
1 polymer ?
#
loop_
_entity_poly.entity_id
_entity_poly.type
_entity_poly.pdbx_seq_one_letter_code
_entity_poly.pdbx_strand_id
1 'polypeptide(L)'
;MRTHAHCKLSRGTDQVGNAKLWFRSHCRKQLVKRGFKMKDLRFYRALKEYILSGTFTPPCNKKMRKEMRRVSENFIAKDNRLFYTGPNKTYMRLVVCTEEEKRSVLMECHNSGTGNHNGVRGTRDRVIAGYFWPTLMKDVTEWVKCCRRCQLNDPMKTGTPVLHSIKVKAAWEVIGLDLIGPLRETGQKNKYVLTMTDLYTKWVVAEPLQNKTATEVSAAIIKTLYLFGMVKKIITDQGREFVNELNENIFATLKIKHAVSSAYHPQTNGQRL
;
A
#
# COMPACT_ATOMS: atom_id res chain seq x y z
N MET A 1 33.36 12.77 -34.73
CA MET A 1 32.09 13.38 -35.14
C MET A 1 30.95 12.87 -34.27
N ARG A 2 30.44 13.69 -33.35
CA ARG A 2 29.02 14.02 -33.17
C ARG A 2 28.87 14.92 -31.97
N THR A 3 28.10 15.97 -32.20
CA THR A 3 28.03 17.27 -31.54
C THR A 3 27.10 17.28 -30.34
N HIS A 4 27.48 18.05 -29.32
CA HIS A 4 26.60 18.57 -28.29
C HIS A 4 25.47 19.41 -28.88
N ALA A 5 24.25 19.27 -28.35
CA ALA A 5 23.14 20.19 -28.59
C ALA A 5 22.54 20.65 -27.25
N HIS A 6 22.81 21.91 -26.93
CA HIS A 6 22.02 22.73 -26.01
C HIS A 6 20.58 22.89 -26.54
N CYS A 7 19.57 22.81 -25.67
CA CYS A 7 18.28 23.43 -25.97
C CYS A 7 17.60 24.02 -24.71
N LYS A 8 17.67 25.36 -24.70
CA LYS A 8 16.83 26.42 -24.11
C LYS A 8 15.69 26.07 -23.13
N LEU A 9 15.72 26.81 -22.01
CA LEU A 9 14.59 27.21 -21.20
C LEU A 9 13.60 28.08 -22.01
N SER A 10 12.32 27.74 -21.94
CA SER A 10 11.20 28.68 -22.12
C SER A 10 10.13 28.40 -21.07
N ARG A 11 9.76 29.46 -20.34
CA ARG A 11 8.61 29.51 -19.43
C ARG A 11 7.34 29.73 -20.25
N GLY A 12 6.21 29.15 -19.82
CA GLY A 12 4.90 29.65 -20.23
C GLY A 12 3.78 28.60 -20.23
N THR A 13 2.94 28.69 -19.20
CA THR A 13 1.47 28.50 -19.22
C THR A 13 0.88 27.10 -19.47
N ASP A 14 -0.26 26.87 -18.81
CA ASP A 14 -1.26 25.81 -19.07
C ASP A 14 -1.21 24.46 -18.32
N GLN A 15 -1.02 24.47 -16.99
CA GLN A 15 -1.46 23.33 -16.15
C GLN A 15 -2.54 23.66 -15.10
N VAL A 16 -3.10 24.88 -15.10
CA VAL A 16 -4.13 25.30 -14.12
C VAL A 16 -5.56 24.93 -14.56
N GLY A 17 -5.78 24.69 -15.86
CA GLY A 17 -7.12 24.44 -16.42
C GLY A 17 -7.66 23.04 -16.16
N ASN A 18 -6.82 22.00 -16.26
CA ASN A 18 -7.29 20.62 -16.34
C ASN A 18 -7.53 19.95 -14.97
N ALA A 19 -6.91 20.47 -13.90
CA ALA A 19 -7.14 20.00 -12.53
C ALA A 19 -8.51 20.43 -11.94
N LYS A 20 -9.16 21.46 -12.53
CA LYS A 20 -10.44 22.00 -12.05
C LYS A 20 -11.65 21.14 -12.44
N LEU A 21 -11.56 20.39 -13.54
CA LEU A 21 -12.70 19.62 -14.07
C LEU A 21 -12.79 18.21 -13.48
N TRP A 22 -11.66 17.54 -13.25
CA TRP A 22 -11.63 16.16 -12.72
C TRP A 22 -12.17 16.06 -11.28
N PHE A 23 -11.96 17.10 -10.47
CA PHE A 23 -12.38 17.12 -9.05
C PHE A 23 -13.91 17.21 -8.84
N ARG A 24 -14.68 17.66 -9.84
CA ARG A 24 -16.12 17.95 -9.68
C ARG A 24 -17.01 16.70 -9.69
N SER A 25 -16.55 15.58 -10.24
CA SER A 25 -17.39 14.41 -10.55
C SER A 25 -17.37 13.30 -9.49
N HIS A 26 -16.21 12.99 -8.89
CA HIS A 26 -16.05 11.71 -8.19
C HIS A 26 -16.26 11.76 -6.66
N CYS A 27 -16.16 12.91 -6.01
CA CYS A 27 -16.07 13.01 -4.55
C CYS A 27 -17.35 13.49 -3.84
N ARG A 28 -18.55 13.16 -4.35
CA ARG A 28 -19.83 13.61 -3.76
C ARG A 28 -20.64 12.52 -3.06
N LYS A 29 -20.22 11.26 -3.11
CA LYS A 29 -21.00 10.13 -2.56
C LYS A 29 -20.18 9.30 -1.56
N GLN A 30 -20.04 9.78 -0.32
CA GLN A 30 -19.85 8.94 0.89
C GLN A 30 -19.60 9.81 2.13
N LEU A 31 -20.63 10.47 2.67
CA LEU A 31 -20.55 11.11 4.00
C LEU A 31 -21.89 11.03 4.75
N VAL A 32 -22.36 9.82 5.02
CA VAL A 32 -23.44 9.60 5.99
C VAL A 32 -23.02 8.44 6.88
N LYS A 33 -22.60 8.74 8.12
CA LYS A 33 -22.74 7.93 9.36
C LYS A 33 -21.74 8.38 10.43
N ARG A 34 -22.18 9.33 11.27
CA ARG A 34 -21.87 9.54 12.70
C ARG A 34 -22.29 10.97 13.03
N GLY A 35 -23.27 11.14 13.92
CA GLY A 35 -24.02 12.37 14.19
C GLY A 35 -23.24 13.53 14.81
N PHE A 36 -22.13 13.95 14.22
CA PHE A 36 -21.47 15.22 14.50
C PHE A 36 -21.92 16.23 13.44
N LYS A 37 -22.62 17.30 13.83
CA LYS A 37 -23.00 18.37 12.88
C LYS A 37 -21.74 19.10 12.43
N MET A 38 -21.19 18.67 11.30
CA MET A 38 -20.05 19.31 10.64
C MET A 38 -20.40 20.78 10.37
N LYS A 39 -19.66 21.70 10.99
CA LYS A 39 -19.86 23.14 10.77
C LYS A 39 -19.24 23.52 9.42
N ASP A 40 -19.96 24.30 8.64
CA ASP A 40 -19.54 24.75 7.31
C ASP A 40 -18.59 25.96 7.45
N LEU A 41 -17.66 26.17 6.51
CA LEU A 41 -16.85 27.39 6.41
C LEU A 41 -17.71 28.67 6.39
N ARG A 42 -18.92 28.59 5.81
CA ARG A 42 -19.92 29.68 5.84
C ARG A 42 -20.25 30.16 7.26
N PHE A 43 -20.26 29.25 8.24
CA PHE A 43 -20.47 29.60 9.64
C PHE A 43 -19.33 30.46 10.19
N TYR A 44 -18.08 30.11 9.87
CA TYR A 44 -16.91 30.84 10.37
C TYR A 44 -16.74 32.20 9.70
N ARG A 45 -17.12 32.31 8.42
CA ARG A 45 -17.23 33.60 7.74
C ARG A 45 -18.23 34.52 8.45
N ALA A 46 -19.43 34.02 8.74
CA ALA A 46 -20.44 34.80 9.45
C ALA A 46 -20.05 35.08 10.93
N LEU A 47 -19.30 34.18 11.57
CA LEU A 47 -18.75 34.39 12.91
C LEU A 47 -17.69 35.51 12.91
N LYS A 48 -16.84 35.54 11.89
CA LYS A 48 -15.86 36.63 11.69
C LYS A 48 -16.58 37.98 11.56
N GLU A 49 -17.61 38.05 10.72
CA GLU A 49 -18.41 39.27 10.55
C GLU A 49 -19.07 39.69 11.87
N TYR A 50 -19.67 38.75 12.61
CA TYR A 50 -20.27 39.02 13.92
C TYR A 50 -19.27 39.57 14.95
N ILE A 51 -18.07 38.99 15.06
CA ILE A 51 -17.05 39.44 16.00
C ILE A 51 -16.49 40.82 15.60
N LEU A 52 -16.39 41.10 14.30
CA LEU A 52 -15.90 42.39 13.81
C LEU A 52 -16.93 43.52 13.90
N SER A 53 -18.20 43.25 13.58
CA SER A 53 -19.25 44.28 13.48
C SER A 53 -20.16 44.36 14.71
N GLY A 54 -20.12 43.35 15.59
CA GLY A 54 -21.05 43.20 16.72
C GLY A 54 -22.49 42.82 16.30
N THR A 55 -22.76 42.68 15.00
CA THR A 55 -24.12 42.44 14.46
C THR A 55 -24.20 41.13 13.68
N PHE A 56 -25.38 40.51 13.69
CA PHE A 56 -25.61 39.27 12.95
C PHE A 56 -26.00 39.58 11.50
N THR A 57 -25.13 39.25 10.54
CA THR A 57 -25.41 39.41 9.11
C THR A 57 -26.41 38.34 8.61
N PRO A 58 -27.44 38.70 7.82
CA PRO A 58 -28.33 37.73 7.19
C PRO A 58 -27.62 36.88 6.12
N PRO A 59 -28.02 35.60 5.90
CA PRO A 59 -29.14 34.91 6.51
C PRO A 59 -28.73 34.21 7.82
N CYS A 60 -29.16 34.75 8.97
CA CYS A 60 -28.81 34.21 10.27
C CYS A 60 -30.05 33.82 11.08
N ASN A 61 -30.26 32.50 11.23
CA ASN A 61 -31.38 31.95 11.98
C ASN A 61 -31.13 31.99 13.51
N LYS A 62 -32.20 31.90 14.31
CA LYS A 62 -32.15 31.97 15.79
C LYS A 62 -31.16 30.96 16.39
N LYS A 63 -31.05 29.77 15.80
CA LYS A 63 -30.13 28.71 16.22
C LYS A 63 -28.66 29.08 15.98
N MET A 64 -28.35 29.64 14.82
CA MET A 64 -27.01 30.07 14.44
C MET A 64 -26.55 31.22 15.33
N ARG A 65 -27.44 32.19 15.64
CA ARG A 65 -27.15 33.28 16.59
C ARG A 65 -26.80 32.77 17.98
N LYS A 66 -27.60 31.83 18.52
CA LYS A 66 -27.34 31.23 19.84
C LYS A 66 -25.99 30.52 19.86
N GLU A 67 -25.68 29.79 18.78
CA GLU A 67 -24.41 29.07 18.67
C GLU A 67 -23.22 30.03 18.51
N MET A 68 -23.33 31.08 17.70
CA MET A 68 -22.28 32.09 17.53
C MET A 68 -21.91 32.75 18.85
N ARG A 69 -22.91 33.14 19.67
CA ARG A 69 -22.67 33.68 21.02
C ARG A 69 -21.95 32.69 21.93
N ARG A 70 -22.33 31.41 21.87
CA ARG A 70 -21.73 30.36 22.70
C ARG A 70 -20.26 30.11 22.34
N VAL A 71 -19.93 30.15 21.05
CA VAL A 71 -18.57 29.79 20.60
C VAL A 71 -17.64 30.99 20.51
N SER A 72 -18.16 32.22 20.37
CA SER A 72 -17.36 33.43 20.12
C SER A 72 -16.28 33.68 21.16
N GLU A 73 -16.46 33.24 22.41
CA GLU A 73 -15.45 33.36 23.48
C GLU A 73 -14.12 32.66 23.16
N ASN A 74 -14.16 31.64 22.30
CA ASN A 74 -12.98 30.88 21.85
C ASN A 74 -12.35 31.46 20.57
N PHE A 75 -12.80 32.62 20.12
CA PHE A 75 -12.32 33.26 18.89
C PHE A 75 -12.02 34.74 19.12
N ILE A 76 -11.04 35.25 18.36
CA ILE A 76 -10.67 36.66 18.36
C ILE A 76 -10.51 37.11 16.92
N ALA A 77 -11.01 38.31 16.59
CA ALA A 77 -10.74 38.93 15.31
C ALA A 77 -9.58 39.93 15.45
N LYS A 78 -8.57 39.82 14.59
CA LYS A 78 -7.42 40.72 14.53
C LYS A 78 -7.03 40.93 13.06
N ASP A 79 -6.71 42.16 12.67
CA ASP A 79 -6.26 42.50 11.30
C ASP A 79 -7.22 41.97 10.21
N ASN A 80 -8.53 42.10 10.44
CA ASN A 80 -9.57 41.55 9.58
C ASN A 80 -9.43 40.03 9.31
N ARG A 81 -8.90 39.28 10.27
CA ARG A 81 -8.77 37.82 10.26
C ARG A 81 -9.34 37.24 11.54
N LEU A 82 -9.89 36.03 11.45
CA LEU A 82 -10.46 35.33 12.59
C LEU A 82 -9.45 34.32 13.13
N PHE A 83 -9.22 34.30 14.43
CA PHE A 83 -8.31 33.37 15.10
C PHE A 83 -9.09 32.52 16.11
N TYR A 84 -8.78 31.23 16.15
CA TYR A 84 -9.26 30.30 17.19
C TYR A 84 -8.24 30.26 18.33
N THR A 85 -8.70 30.58 19.53
CA THR A 85 -7.88 30.60 20.74
C THR A 85 -8.13 29.41 21.67
N GLY A 86 -9.27 28.76 21.50
CA GLY A 86 -9.72 27.65 22.34
C GLY A 86 -10.10 28.09 23.77
N PRO A 87 -10.64 27.17 24.57
CA PRO A 87 -11.21 27.48 25.89
C PRO A 87 -10.22 28.13 26.85
N ASN A 88 -8.97 27.70 26.82
CA ASN A 88 -7.93 28.17 27.73
C ASN A 88 -7.08 29.31 27.12
N LYS A 89 -7.42 29.78 25.90
CA LYS A 89 -6.69 30.83 25.16
C LYS A 89 -5.19 30.56 24.94
N THR A 90 -4.77 29.30 25.01
CA THR A 90 -3.37 28.86 24.86
C THR A 90 -2.95 28.67 23.41
N TYR A 91 -3.89 28.71 22.47
CA TYR A 91 -3.62 28.53 21.05
C TYR A 91 -3.91 29.82 20.32
N MET A 92 -3.27 30.02 19.16
CA MET A 92 -3.63 31.11 18.25
C MET A 92 -3.54 30.58 16.82
N ARG A 93 -4.67 30.11 16.30
CA ARG A 93 -4.75 29.48 14.98
C ARG A 93 -5.60 30.31 14.05
N LEU A 94 -5.10 30.61 12.86
CA LEU A 94 -5.88 31.32 11.84
C LEU A 94 -7.05 30.44 11.39
N VAL A 95 -8.26 30.97 11.49
CA VAL A 95 -9.48 30.31 11.02
C VAL A 95 -9.60 30.52 9.53
N VAL A 96 -9.56 29.41 8.80
CA VAL A 96 -9.78 29.39 7.35
C VAL A 96 -11.27 29.50 7.09
N CYS A 97 -11.68 30.48 6.29
CA CYS A 97 -13.09 30.81 6.06
C CYS A 97 -13.56 30.54 4.62
N THR A 98 -12.63 30.26 3.69
CA THR A 98 -12.95 29.92 2.29
C THR A 98 -12.28 28.63 1.82
N GLU A 99 -12.82 28.02 0.77
CA GLU A 99 -12.21 26.82 0.17
C GLU A 99 -10.89 27.16 -0.53
N GLU A 100 -10.75 28.38 -1.06
CA GLU A 100 -9.54 28.89 -1.68
C GLU A 100 -8.40 29.01 -0.68
N GLU A 101 -8.66 29.62 0.48
CA GLU A 101 -7.70 29.72 1.60
C GLU A 101 -7.30 28.33 2.08
N LYS A 102 -8.27 27.42 2.26
CA LYS A 102 -8.00 26.03 2.65
C LYS A 102 -7.05 25.35 1.69
N ARG A 103 -7.31 25.50 0.38
CA ARG A 103 -6.47 24.91 -0.68
C ARG A 103 -5.07 25.51 -0.67
N SER A 104 -4.95 26.82 -0.46
CA SER A 104 -3.67 27.52 -0.33
C SER A 104 -2.85 26.98 0.85
N VAL A 105 -3.48 26.87 2.03
CA VAL A 105 -2.83 26.34 3.24
C VAL A 105 -2.37 24.90 3.03
N LEU A 106 -3.21 24.04 2.45
CA LEU A 106 -2.85 22.64 2.17
C LEU A 106 -1.69 22.54 1.18
N MET A 107 -1.72 23.35 0.12
CA MET A 107 -0.63 23.42 -0.87
C MET A 107 0.67 23.91 -0.23
N GLU A 108 0.62 24.97 0.58
CA GLU A 108 1.80 25.49 1.26
C GLU A 108 2.36 24.49 2.28
N CYS A 109 1.53 23.91 3.13
CA CYS A 109 1.97 23.00 4.20
C CYS A 109 2.42 21.63 3.69
N HIS A 110 2.02 21.23 2.48
CA HIS A 110 2.37 19.94 1.88
C HIS A 110 3.39 20.05 0.72
N ASN A 111 3.17 20.95 -0.24
CA ASN A 111 3.92 21.00 -1.51
C ASN A 111 5.12 21.94 -1.48
N SER A 112 5.16 22.91 -0.55
CA SER A 112 6.29 23.86 -0.49
C SER A 112 7.58 23.18 -0.04
N GLY A 113 8.71 23.90 -0.15
CA GLY A 113 10.01 23.43 0.33
C GLY A 113 10.02 23.04 1.81
N THR A 114 9.22 23.70 2.64
CA THR A 114 9.03 23.31 4.06
C THR A 114 8.07 22.13 4.19
N GLY A 115 7.09 22.03 3.28
CA GLY A 115 6.12 20.93 3.13
C GLY A 115 6.76 19.57 2.87
N ASN A 116 7.69 19.56 1.91
CA ASN A 116 8.47 18.43 1.39
C ASN A 116 7.67 17.13 1.16
N HIS A 117 6.39 17.25 0.79
CA HIS A 117 5.53 16.09 0.54
C HIS A 117 5.44 15.09 1.71
N ASN A 118 5.54 15.60 2.94
CA ASN A 118 5.40 14.77 4.14
C ASN A 118 4.09 13.96 4.11
N GLY A 119 4.12 12.77 4.69
CA GLY A 119 2.93 11.95 4.87
C GLY A 119 1.87 12.64 5.73
N VAL A 120 0.67 12.05 5.80
CA VAL A 120 -0.52 12.63 6.45
C VAL A 120 -0.22 13.20 7.84
N ARG A 121 0.54 12.47 8.67
CA ARG A 121 0.91 12.93 10.03
C ARG A 121 1.74 14.21 10.01
N GLY A 122 2.80 14.26 9.21
CA GLY A 122 3.69 15.42 9.14
C GLY A 122 3.01 16.65 8.55
N THR A 123 2.19 16.48 7.51
CA THR A 123 1.38 17.59 6.97
C THR A 123 0.35 18.06 7.99
N ARG A 124 -0.33 17.14 8.69
CA ARG A 124 -1.31 17.49 9.72
C ARG A 124 -0.69 18.32 10.84
N ASP A 125 0.42 17.86 11.39
CA ASP A 125 1.04 18.49 12.56
C ASP A 125 1.45 19.95 12.23
N ARG A 126 1.89 20.19 10.98
CA ARG A 126 2.16 21.54 10.46
C ARG A 126 0.90 22.40 10.32
N VAL A 127 -0.15 21.84 9.71
CA VAL A 127 -1.40 22.59 9.49
C VAL A 127 -2.07 22.94 10.83
N ILE A 128 -2.09 22.03 11.80
CA ILE A 128 -2.69 22.27 13.12
C ILE A 128 -1.89 23.29 13.94
N ALA A 129 -0.60 23.46 13.70
CA ALA A 129 0.18 24.46 14.42
C ALA A 129 -0.33 25.89 14.17
N GLY A 130 -0.72 26.21 12.93
CA GLY A 130 -1.08 27.57 12.53
C GLY A 130 -2.54 27.79 12.16
N TYR A 131 -3.32 26.74 11.87
CA TYR A 131 -4.62 26.90 11.21
C TYR A 131 -5.75 26.09 11.87
N PHE A 132 -6.98 26.53 11.62
CA PHE A 132 -8.18 25.88 12.13
C PHE A 132 -9.32 25.90 11.09
N TRP A 133 -9.92 24.73 10.87
CA TRP A 133 -11.24 24.55 10.30
C TRP A 133 -11.80 23.16 10.67
N PRO A 134 -13.12 22.92 10.59
CA PRO A 134 -13.73 21.71 11.15
C PRO A 134 -13.28 20.39 10.53
N THR A 135 -13.00 20.39 9.23
CA THR A 135 -12.65 19.19 8.46
C THR A 135 -11.15 19.01 8.24
N LEU A 136 -10.31 19.78 8.93
CA LEU A 136 -8.86 19.84 8.75
C LEU A 136 -8.20 18.46 8.62
N MET A 137 -8.49 17.57 9.56
CA MET A 137 -7.94 16.21 9.57
C MET A 137 -8.27 15.42 8.30
N LYS A 138 -9.55 15.51 7.88
CA LYS A 138 -10.06 14.82 6.71
C LYS A 138 -9.47 15.40 5.43
N ASP A 139 -9.48 16.73 5.33
CA ASP A 139 -9.01 17.45 4.15
C ASP A 139 -7.49 17.25 3.96
N VAL A 140 -6.70 17.24 5.03
CA VAL A 140 -5.26 16.90 4.96
C VAL A 140 -5.06 15.46 4.47
N THR A 141 -5.84 14.52 4.97
CA THR A 141 -5.73 13.11 4.56
C THR A 141 -6.06 12.94 3.09
N GLU A 142 -7.15 13.55 2.62
CA GLU A 142 -7.56 13.53 1.21
C GLU A 142 -6.54 14.23 0.32
N TRP A 143 -6.01 15.38 0.75
CA TRP A 143 -4.98 16.12 0.01
C TRP A 143 -3.74 15.29 -0.27
N VAL A 144 -3.18 14.65 0.78
CA VAL A 144 -1.98 13.81 0.65
C VAL A 144 -2.26 12.58 -0.21
N LYS A 145 -3.43 11.94 -0.07
CA LYS A 145 -3.84 10.80 -0.92
C LYS A 145 -3.99 11.18 -2.40
N CYS A 146 -4.45 12.38 -2.69
CA CYS A 146 -4.59 12.87 -4.06
C CYS A 146 -3.28 13.45 -4.63
N CYS A 147 -2.21 13.54 -3.83
CA CYS A 147 -0.95 14.10 -4.29
C CYS A 147 -0.21 13.11 -5.19
N ARG A 148 -0.10 13.41 -6.49
CA ARG A 148 0.60 12.57 -7.48
C ARG A 148 2.02 12.20 -7.07
N ARG A 149 2.79 13.14 -6.52
CA ARG A 149 4.17 12.88 -6.09
C ARG A 149 4.23 11.90 -4.91
N CYS A 150 3.31 12.03 -3.96
CA CYS A 150 3.21 11.06 -2.87
C CYS A 150 2.75 9.71 -3.38
N GLN A 151 1.80 9.64 -4.31
CA GLN A 151 1.31 8.37 -4.86
C GLN A 151 2.38 7.63 -5.68
N LEU A 152 3.25 8.34 -6.39
CA LEU A 152 4.37 7.73 -7.13
C LEU A 152 5.51 7.27 -6.22
N ASN A 153 5.65 7.87 -5.04
CA ASN A 153 6.73 7.58 -4.09
C ASN A 153 6.28 6.71 -2.91
N ASP A 154 4.98 6.40 -2.79
CA ASP A 154 4.49 5.46 -1.78
C ASP A 154 4.96 4.07 -2.21
N PRO A 155 5.81 3.39 -1.40
CA PRO A 155 6.15 2.01 -1.68
C PRO A 155 4.84 1.26 -1.74
N MET A 156 4.52 0.77 -2.94
CA MET A 156 3.34 -0.04 -3.17
C MET A 156 3.32 -1.09 -2.06
N LYS A 157 2.38 -0.98 -1.11
CA LYS A 157 2.14 -2.04 -0.13
C LYS A 157 1.57 -3.18 -0.93
N THR A 158 2.44 -3.92 -1.62
CA THR A 158 2.15 -5.25 -2.09
C THR A 158 1.70 -5.99 -0.85
N GLY A 159 0.40 -6.20 -0.73
CA GLY A 159 -0.15 -7.05 0.30
C GLY A 159 0.64 -8.34 0.22
N THR A 160 1.25 -8.73 1.32
CA THR A 160 1.98 -9.99 1.43
C THR A 160 1.02 -11.04 0.87
N PRO A 161 1.38 -11.76 -0.22
CA PRO A 161 0.48 -12.74 -0.79
C PRO A 161 0.11 -13.70 0.33
N VAL A 162 -1.20 -13.89 0.54
CA VAL A 162 -1.69 -14.83 1.55
C VAL A 162 -1.21 -16.20 1.12
N LEU A 163 -0.17 -16.71 1.77
CA LEU A 163 0.34 -18.05 1.56
C LEU A 163 -0.73 -19.03 2.03
N HIS A 164 -1.44 -19.64 1.09
CA HIS A 164 -2.34 -20.73 1.40
C HIS A 164 -1.49 -21.96 1.74
N SER A 165 -1.40 -22.32 3.03
CA SER A 165 -0.79 -23.57 3.46
C SER A 165 -1.49 -24.74 2.76
N ILE A 166 -0.71 -25.58 2.08
CA ILE A 166 -1.22 -26.78 1.43
C ILE A 166 -1.75 -27.71 2.53
N LYS A 167 -3.07 -27.96 2.54
CA LYS A 167 -3.68 -28.88 3.51
C LYS A 167 -3.34 -30.32 3.13
N VAL A 168 -2.48 -30.95 3.92
CA VAL A 168 -2.10 -32.37 3.79
C VAL A 168 -2.69 -33.13 4.98
N LYS A 169 -3.31 -34.29 4.74
CA LYS A 169 -4.09 -35.02 5.75
C LYS A 169 -3.39 -36.27 6.28
N ALA A 170 -2.40 -36.81 5.56
CA ALA A 170 -1.68 -38.01 5.95
C ALA A 170 -0.22 -37.98 5.47
N ALA A 171 0.62 -38.78 6.16
CA ALA A 171 1.99 -39.04 5.75
C ALA A 171 2.02 -39.61 4.33
N TRP A 172 2.98 -39.15 3.53
CA TRP A 172 3.21 -39.62 2.15
C TRP A 172 2.04 -39.35 1.19
N GLU A 173 1.13 -38.43 1.54
CA GLU A 173 0.04 -38.03 0.65
C GLU A 173 0.52 -37.01 -0.39
N VAL A 174 1.32 -36.04 0.05
CA VAL A 174 1.85 -34.95 -0.77
C VAL A 174 3.33 -34.78 -0.46
N ILE A 175 4.16 -34.86 -1.50
CA ILE A 175 5.60 -34.62 -1.37
C ILE A 175 6.05 -33.39 -2.17
N GLY A 176 7.05 -32.69 -1.64
CA GLY A 176 7.76 -31.60 -2.31
C GLY A 176 9.08 -32.12 -2.86
N LEU A 177 9.42 -31.76 -4.09
CA LEU A 177 10.73 -32.02 -4.68
C LEU A 177 11.51 -30.72 -4.80
N ASP A 178 12.77 -30.77 -4.40
CA ASP A 178 13.73 -29.67 -4.59
C ASP A 178 15.08 -30.24 -4.99
N LEU A 179 15.80 -29.53 -5.87
CA LEU A 179 17.10 -29.95 -6.39
C LEU A 179 18.18 -28.98 -5.93
N ILE A 180 19.13 -29.49 -5.16
CA ILE A 180 20.23 -28.70 -4.62
C ILE A 180 21.48 -28.95 -5.48
N GLY A 181 22.08 -27.88 -5.99
CA GLY A 181 23.40 -27.94 -6.62
C GLY A 181 23.60 -26.89 -7.72
N PRO A 182 24.75 -26.94 -8.42
CA PRO A 182 25.83 -27.93 -8.24
C PRO A 182 26.60 -27.73 -6.92
N LEU A 183 26.98 -28.83 -6.28
CA LEU A 183 27.83 -28.93 -5.10
C LEU A 183 29.24 -29.40 -5.48
N ARG A 184 30.14 -29.50 -4.49
CA ARG A 184 31.45 -30.12 -4.69
C ARG A 184 31.28 -31.57 -5.14
N GLU A 185 31.96 -31.92 -6.22
CA GLU A 185 31.92 -33.26 -6.80
C GLU A 185 32.50 -34.29 -5.82
N THR A 186 31.77 -35.38 -5.62
CA THR A 186 32.24 -36.53 -4.82
C THR A 186 33.07 -37.49 -5.68
N GLY A 187 33.75 -38.47 -5.06
CA GLY A 187 34.48 -39.51 -5.81
C GLY A 187 33.59 -40.33 -6.76
N GLN A 188 32.28 -40.35 -6.53
CA GLN A 188 31.28 -41.00 -7.39
C GLN A 188 30.68 -40.05 -8.44
N LYS A 189 31.28 -38.86 -8.64
CA LYS A 189 30.84 -37.81 -9.58
C LYS A 189 29.50 -37.16 -9.27
N ASN A 190 28.92 -37.40 -8.09
CA ASN A 190 27.68 -36.74 -7.67
C ASN A 190 27.92 -35.25 -7.41
N LYS A 191 27.04 -34.41 -7.95
CA LYS A 191 27.09 -32.93 -7.87
C LYS A 191 25.78 -32.30 -7.45
N TYR A 192 24.69 -33.08 -7.43
CA TYR A 192 23.37 -32.59 -7.08
C TYR A 192 22.75 -33.49 -6.01
N VAL A 193 21.78 -32.95 -5.28
CA VAL A 193 20.98 -33.71 -4.33
C VAL A 193 19.51 -33.42 -4.64
N LEU A 194 18.77 -34.46 -5.02
CA LEU A 194 17.32 -34.40 -5.09
C LEU A 194 16.78 -34.65 -3.68
N THR A 195 16.00 -33.70 -3.18
CA THR A 195 15.30 -33.83 -1.90
C THR A 195 13.82 -34.08 -2.15
N MET A 196 13.24 -35.02 -1.39
CA MET A 196 11.85 -35.42 -1.44
C MET A 196 11.28 -35.30 -0.03
N THR A 197 10.54 -34.23 0.23
CA THR A 197 10.02 -33.90 1.55
C THR A 197 8.55 -34.30 1.65
N ASP A 198 8.18 -35.10 2.64
CA ASP A 198 6.78 -35.33 2.99
C ASP A 198 6.19 -34.09 3.67
N LEU A 199 5.17 -33.48 3.06
CA LEU A 199 4.61 -32.23 3.58
C LEU A 199 3.85 -32.42 4.90
N TYR A 200 3.46 -33.65 5.25
CA TYR A 200 2.79 -33.95 6.52
C TYR A 200 3.78 -34.14 7.67
N THR A 201 4.65 -35.14 7.59
CA THR A 201 5.61 -35.47 8.65
C THR A 201 6.85 -34.59 8.67
N LYS A 202 7.14 -33.89 7.57
CA LYS A 202 8.41 -33.19 7.31
C LYS A 202 9.62 -34.11 7.19
N TRP A 203 9.40 -35.42 6.99
CA TRP A 203 10.46 -36.36 6.68
C TRP A 203 11.06 -36.09 5.29
N VAL A 204 12.38 -36.13 5.18
CA VAL A 204 13.11 -35.83 3.94
C VAL A 204 13.90 -37.05 3.50
N VAL A 205 13.74 -37.43 2.24
CA VAL A 205 14.64 -38.37 1.54
C VAL A 205 15.56 -37.55 0.63
N ALA A 206 16.86 -37.86 0.65
CA ALA A 206 17.87 -37.18 -0.17
C ALA A 206 18.59 -38.20 -1.06
N GLU A 207 18.46 -38.03 -2.38
CA GLU A 207 19.09 -38.88 -3.39
C GLU A 207 20.22 -38.11 -4.10
N PRO A 208 21.47 -38.62 -4.08
CA PRO A 208 22.57 -37.98 -4.79
C PRO A 208 22.47 -38.22 -6.30
N LEU A 209 22.72 -37.18 -7.09
CA LEU A 209 22.71 -37.24 -8.56
C LEU A 209 24.02 -36.70 -9.14
N GLN A 210 24.46 -37.28 -10.25
CA GLN A 210 25.59 -36.82 -11.05
C GLN A 210 25.17 -35.65 -11.94
N ASN A 211 23.98 -35.73 -12.53
CA ASN A 211 23.41 -34.66 -13.37
C ASN A 211 21.95 -34.37 -13.02
N LYS A 212 21.50 -33.20 -13.46
CA LYS A 212 20.09 -32.76 -13.37
C LYS A 212 19.27 -33.08 -14.62
N THR A 213 19.66 -34.11 -15.36
CA THR A 213 18.90 -34.52 -16.55
C THR A 213 17.53 -35.04 -16.14
N ALA A 214 16.53 -34.84 -16.99
CA ALA A 214 15.17 -35.35 -16.74
C ALA A 214 15.19 -36.84 -16.39
N THR A 215 15.89 -37.65 -17.19
CA THR A 215 15.99 -39.10 -17.01
C THR A 215 16.55 -39.49 -15.64
N GLU A 216 17.64 -38.86 -15.21
CA GLU A 216 18.29 -39.19 -13.92
C GLU A 216 17.41 -38.78 -12.74
N VAL A 217 16.78 -37.60 -12.81
CA VAL A 217 15.83 -37.12 -11.80
C VAL A 217 14.60 -38.03 -11.74
N SER A 218 14.00 -38.37 -12.88
CA SER A 218 12.85 -39.28 -12.96
C SER A 218 13.18 -40.66 -12.36
N ALA A 219 14.36 -41.20 -12.64
CA ALA A 219 14.79 -42.49 -12.10
C ALA A 219 14.91 -42.46 -10.57
N ALA A 220 15.47 -41.38 -10.00
CA ALA A 220 15.57 -41.20 -8.56
C ALA A 220 14.19 -41.04 -7.90
N ILE A 221 13.26 -40.32 -8.54
CA ILE A 221 11.87 -40.19 -8.07
C ILE A 221 11.19 -41.57 -8.04
N ILE A 222 11.25 -42.31 -9.15
CA ILE A 222 10.62 -43.64 -9.26
C ILE A 222 11.21 -44.60 -8.21
N LYS A 223 12.54 -44.64 -8.08
CA LYS A 223 13.23 -45.45 -7.06
C LYS A 223 12.69 -45.16 -5.66
N THR A 224 12.53 -43.88 -5.33
CA THR A 224 12.03 -43.49 -4.00
C THR A 224 10.56 -43.84 -3.82
N LEU A 225 9.72 -43.61 -4.83
CA LEU A 225 8.30 -44.02 -4.78
C LEU A 225 8.15 -45.53 -4.63
N TYR A 226 9.03 -46.32 -5.24
CA TYR A 226 9.04 -47.77 -5.08
C TYR A 226 9.37 -48.21 -3.65
N LEU A 227 10.31 -47.52 -2.98
CA LEU A 227 10.75 -47.85 -1.62
C LEU A 227 9.77 -47.40 -0.53
N PHE A 228 9.21 -46.20 -0.65
CA PHE A 228 8.40 -45.58 0.41
C PHE A 228 6.90 -45.62 0.13
N GLY A 229 6.51 -45.91 -1.10
CA GLY A 229 5.11 -46.01 -1.53
C GLY A 229 4.68 -44.89 -2.48
N MET A 230 3.48 -45.06 -3.01
CA MET A 230 2.89 -44.13 -3.97
C MET A 230 2.27 -42.92 -3.27
N VAL A 231 2.41 -41.74 -3.88
CA VAL A 231 1.86 -40.47 -3.38
C VAL A 231 0.66 -40.04 -4.21
N LYS A 232 -0.20 -39.16 -3.68
CA LYS A 232 -1.31 -38.60 -4.46
C LYS A 232 -0.90 -37.36 -5.25
N LYS A 233 0.06 -36.59 -4.72
CA LYS A 233 0.47 -35.31 -5.31
C LYS A 233 1.97 -35.07 -5.12
N ILE A 234 2.60 -34.59 -6.18
CA ILE A 234 3.99 -34.09 -6.17
C ILE A 234 3.95 -32.60 -6.45
N ILE A 235 4.73 -31.83 -5.68
CA ILE A 235 4.92 -30.40 -5.88
C ILE A 235 6.38 -30.14 -6.22
N THR A 236 6.64 -29.42 -7.29
CA THR A 236 8.00 -29.04 -7.72
C THR A 236 8.06 -27.54 -7.99
N ASP A 237 9.28 -27.00 -8.11
CA ASP A 237 9.47 -25.70 -8.72
C ASP A 237 9.34 -25.77 -10.27
N GLN A 238 9.58 -24.64 -10.93
CA GLN A 238 9.55 -24.50 -12.40
C GLN A 238 10.85 -24.97 -13.09
N GLY A 239 11.70 -25.74 -12.41
CA GLY A 239 12.90 -26.33 -12.98
C GLY A 239 12.56 -27.22 -14.19
N ARG A 240 13.36 -27.12 -15.26
CA ARG A 240 13.17 -27.95 -16.48
C ARG A 240 13.44 -29.43 -16.21
N GLU A 241 14.25 -29.71 -15.20
CA GLU A 241 14.49 -31.03 -14.64
C GLU A 241 13.20 -31.70 -14.12
N PHE A 242 12.22 -30.91 -13.67
CA PHE A 242 10.94 -31.40 -13.17
C PHE A 242 9.81 -31.25 -14.18
N VAL A 243 9.80 -30.14 -14.93
CA VAL A 243 8.81 -29.84 -15.97
C VAL A 243 9.32 -30.32 -17.32
N ASN A 244 9.04 -31.58 -17.64
CA ASN A 244 9.36 -32.21 -18.92
C ASN A 244 8.35 -33.32 -19.24
N GLU A 245 8.25 -33.66 -20.52
CA GLU A 245 7.31 -34.68 -21.04
C GLU A 245 7.50 -36.06 -20.38
N LEU A 246 8.74 -36.42 -20.03
CA LEU A 246 9.04 -37.68 -19.36
C LEU A 246 8.36 -37.76 -17.98
N ASN A 247 8.54 -36.75 -17.14
CA ASN A 247 7.90 -36.68 -15.83
C ASN A 247 6.38 -36.57 -15.94
N GLU A 248 5.86 -35.78 -16.89
CA GLU A 248 4.42 -35.68 -17.13
C GLU A 248 3.81 -37.06 -17.45
N ASN A 249 4.45 -37.82 -18.34
CA ASN A 249 4.01 -39.17 -18.70
C ASN A 249 4.12 -40.15 -17.53
N ILE A 250 5.20 -40.10 -16.74
CA ILE A 250 5.39 -40.94 -15.55
C ILE A 250 4.29 -40.64 -14.52
N PHE A 251 4.07 -39.37 -14.18
CA PHE A 251 3.07 -38.99 -13.16
C PHE A 251 1.65 -39.30 -13.62
N ALA A 252 1.34 -39.09 -14.90
CA ALA A 252 0.06 -39.48 -15.48
C ALA A 252 -0.18 -41.01 -15.37
N THR A 253 0.82 -41.81 -15.74
CA THR A 253 0.76 -43.28 -15.67
C THR A 253 0.55 -43.76 -14.23
N LEU A 254 1.25 -43.15 -13.29
CA LEU A 254 1.17 -43.45 -11.87
C LEU A 254 -0.04 -42.81 -11.17
N LYS A 255 -0.89 -42.07 -11.91
CA LYS A 255 -2.06 -41.32 -11.40
C LYS A 255 -1.69 -40.33 -10.28
N ILE A 256 -0.48 -39.78 -10.36
CA ILE A 256 0.04 -38.77 -9.43
C ILE A 256 -0.30 -37.39 -9.99
N LYS A 257 -0.89 -36.52 -9.15
CA LYS A 257 -1.12 -35.12 -9.52
C LYS A 257 0.18 -34.33 -9.38
N HIS A 258 0.69 -33.78 -10.48
CA HIS A 258 1.82 -32.86 -10.44
C HIS A 258 1.33 -31.41 -10.33
N ALA A 259 1.90 -30.63 -9.42
CA ALA A 259 1.67 -29.21 -9.30
C ALA A 259 3.00 -28.46 -9.29
N VAL A 260 3.05 -27.34 -10.00
CA VAL A 260 4.24 -26.51 -10.12
C VAL A 260 4.05 -25.25 -9.29
N SER A 261 4.99 -24.92 -8.42
CA SER A 261 4.93 -23.69 -7.62
C SER A 261 5.20 -22.45 -8.49
N SER A 262 4.76 -21.28 -8.05
CA SER A 262 5.18 -20.01 -8.66
C SER A 262 6.70 -19.83 -8.52
N ALA A 263 7.33 -19.16 -9.48
CA ALA A 263 8.76 -18.90 -9.49
C ALA A 263 9.27 -18.34 -8.14
N TYR A 264 10.41 -18.86 -7.71
CA TYR A 264 11.04 -18.64 -6.41
C TYR A 264 11.10 -17.14 -6.04
N HIS A 265 10.39 -16.72 -4.98
CA HIS A 265 10.65 -15.47 -4.27
C HIS A 265 11.45 -15.81 -3.00
N PRO A 266 12.80 -15.72 -3.02
CA PRO A 266 13.65 -16.15 -1.92
C PRO A 266 13.41 -15.40 -0.60
N GLN A 267 12.69 -14.27 -0.63
CA GLN A 267 12.41 -13.42 0.53
C GLN A 267 11.21 -13.87 1.39
N THR A 268 10.53 -14.97 1.04
CA THR A 268 9.31 -15.45 1.74
C THR A 268 9.42 -16.87 2.33
N ASN A 269 10.63 -17.43 2.39
CA ASN A 269 10.85 -18.84 2.73
C ASN A 269 10.94 -19.12 4.24
N GLY A 270 9.79 -19.14 4.93
CA GLY A 270 9.65 -19.74 6.27
C GLY A 270 9.14 -21.18 6.26
N GLN A 271 8.64 -21.67 5.12
CA GLN A 271 8.24 -23.06 4.91
C GLN A 271 8.87 -23.54 3.62
N ARG A 272 10.05 -24.16 3.73
CA ARG A 272 10.61 -24.96 2.65
C ARG A 272 9.61 -26.07 2.30
N LEU A 273 9.50 -26.32 0.99
CA LEU A 273 8.90 -27.54 0.45
C LEU A 273 9.55 -28.77 1.08
#